data_AF-A0A5Q0C632-F1
#
_entry.id   AF-A0A5Q0C632-F1
#
_cell.length_a   1.000
_cell.length_b   1.000
_cell.length_c   1.000
_cell.angle_alpha   90.00
_cell.angle_beta   90.00
_cell.angle_gamma   90.00
#
_symmetry.space_group_name_H-M   'P 1'
#
loop_
_entity.id
_entity.type
_entity.pdbx_description
1 polymer ?
#
loop_
_entity_poly.entity_id
_entity_poly.type
_entity_poly.pdbx_seq_one_letter_code
_entity_poly.pdbx_strand_id
1 'polypeptide(L)'
;MEKLSITLPTEMVNVIKAEVEAGTFASTSEVLREAVRVWMRREEEHKERIDAIRAKVQASLDDPRPDLTGAEMDDWLETLFNESSQR
;
A
#
# COMPACT_ATOMS: atom_id res chain seq x y z
N MET A 1 -21.92 17.37 7.24
CA MET A 1 -22.08 15.94 6.89
C MET A 1 -23.19 15.83 5.88
N GLU A 2 -22.98 15.05 4.82
CA GLU A 2 -24.00 14.74 3.83
C GLU A 2 -24.61 13.35 4.16
N LYS A 3 -25.89 13.15 3.83
CA LYS A 3 -26.57 11.86 4.06
C LYS A 3 -26.48 11.01 2.80
N LEU A 4 -25.91 9.82 2.93
CA LEU A 4 -25.86 8.81 1.88
C LEU A 4 -26.85 7.70 2.20
N SER A 5 -27.68 7.30 1.23
CA SER A 5 -28.50 6.10 1.32
C SER A 5 -27.81 4.97 0.56
N ILE A 6 -27.45 3.90 1.26
CA ILE A 6 -26.72 2.76 0.69
C ILE A 6 -27.40 1.45 1.05
N THR A 7 -27.32 0.49 0.14
CA THR A 7 -27.74 -0.88 0.39
C THR A 7 -26.49 -1.72 0.62
N LEU A 8 -26.47 -2.50 1.71
CA LEU A 8 -25.38 -3.39 2.06
C LEU A 8 -25.90 -4.83 2.14
N PRO A 9 -25.05 -5.83 1.85
CA PRO A 9 -25.35 -7.23 2.14
C PRO A 9 -25.75 -7.43 3.60
N THR A 10 -26.71 -8.32 3.86
CA THR A 10 -27.22 -8.61 5.21
C THR A 10 -26.12 -9.00 6.18
N GLU A 11 -25.13 -9.77 5.72
CA GLU A 11 -23.97 -10.15 6.52
C GLU A 11 -23.21 -8.93 7.06
N MET A 12 -22.90 -7.95 6.20
CA MET A 12 -22.20 -6.73 6.61
C MET A 12 -23.03 -5.91 7.61
N VAL A 13 -24.35 -5.82 7.39
CA VAL A 13 -25.26 -5.14 8.32
C VAL A 13 -25.24 -5.82 9.70
N ASN A 14 -25.20 -7.14 9.75
CA ASN A 14 -25.13 -7.88 11.01
C ASN A 14 -23.84 -7.61 11.77
N VAL A 15 -22.69 -7.59 11.08
CA VAL A 15 -21.40 -7.20 11.68
C VAL A 15 -21.46 -5.78 12.25
N ILE A 16 -21.95 -4.82 11.46
CA ILE A 16 -22.07 -3.41 11.91
C ILE A 16 -22.96 -3.29 13.15
N LYS A 17 -24.09 -4.00 13.19
CA LYS A 17 -24.98 -3.99 14.35
C LYS A 17 -24.33 -4.61 15.58
N ALA A 18 -23.65 -5.74 15.43
CA ALA A 18 -22.96 -6.40 16.53
C ALA A 18 -21.89 -5.50 17.17
N GLU A 19 -21.13 -4.75 16.37
CA GLU A 19 -20.12 -3.80 16.87
C GLU A 19 -20.73 -2.62 17.64
N VAL A 20 -21.94 -2.18 17.27
CA VAL A 20 -22.69 -1.15 18.01
C VAL A 20 -23.28 -1.74 19.29
N GLU A 21 -23.86 -2.94 19.23
CA GLU A 21 -24.40 -3.65 20.40
C GLU A 21 -23.33 -3.98 21.44
N ALA A 22 -22.10 -4.29 20.99
CA ALA A 22 -20.93 -4.49 21.85
C ALA A 22 -20.44 -3.19 22.51
N GLY A 23 -20.93 -2.02 22.08
CA GLY A 23 -20.52 -0.72 22.58
C GLY A 23 -19.18 -0.22 22.03
N THR A 24 -18.57 -0.93 21.07
CA THR A 24 -17.35 -0.49 20.38
C THR A 24 -17.59 0.83 19.63
N PHE A 25 -18.80 1.01 19.08
CA PHE A 25 -19.20 2.23 18.38
C PHE A 25 -20.56 2.71 18.86
N ALA A 26 -20.78 4.02 18.91
CA ALA A 26 -22.02 4.62 19.36
C ALA A 26 -23.13 4.57 18.30
N SER A 27 -22.80 4.34 17.02
CA SER A 27 -23.78 4.26 15.94
C SER A 27 -23.25 3.55 14.69
N THR A 28 -24.18 3.07 13.86
CA THR A 28 -23.85 2.50 12.53
C THR A 28 -23.13 3.50 11.63
N SER A 29 -23.50 4.79 11.69
CA SER A 29 -22.83 5.85 10.93
C SER A 29 -21.38 6.07 11.39
N GLU A 30 -21.06 5.77 12.64
CA GLU A 30 -19.69 5.86 13.14
C GLU A 30 -18.82 4.72 12.59
N VAL A 31 -19.32 3.49 12.62
CA VAL A 31 -18.67 2.32 12.00
C VAL A 31 -18.36 2.60 10.53
N LEU A 32 -19.35 3.10 9.78
CA LEU A 32 -19.18 3.43 8.37
C LEU A 32 -18.17 4.55 8.13
N ARG A 33 -18.17 5.60 8.95
CA ARG A 33 -17.16 6.67 8.85
C ARG A 33 -15.77 6.13 9.10
N GLU A 34 -15.58 5.26 10.09
CA GLU A 34 -14.27 4.70 10.37
C GLU A 34 -13.82 3.74 9.26
N ALA A 35 -14.71 2.89 8.76
CA ALA A 35 -14.43 2.03 7.61
C ALA A 35 -13.99 2.83 6.38
N VAL A 36 -14.68 3.94 6.06
CA VAL A 36 -14.31 4.83 4.96
C VAL A 36 -12.96 5.49 5.21
N ARG A 37 -12.66 5.95 6.43
CA ARG A 37 -11.35 6.53 6.75
C ARG A 37 -10.22 5.51 6.58
N VAL A 38 -10.41 4.29 7.06
CA VAL A 38 -9.44 3.20 6.89
C VAL A 38 -9.20 2.93 5.41
N TRP A 39 -10.27 2.85 4.62
CA TRP A 39 -10.18 2.66 3.18
C TRP A 39 -9.41 3.80 2.49
N MET A 40 -9.75 5.07 2.80
CA MET A 40 -9.06 6.23 2.23
C MET A 40 -7.56 6.23 2.54
N ARG A 41 -7.16 5.89 3.78
CA ARG A 41 -5.74 5.78 4.14
C ARG A 41 -5.03 4.71 3.33
N ARG A 42 -5.62 3.52 3.21
CA ARG A 42 -5.07 2.42 2.40
C ARG A 42 -4.94 2.80 0.93
N GLU A 43 -5.90 3.53 0.39
CA GLU A 43 -5.87 3.99 -0.99
C GLU A 43 -4.75 5.02 -1.22
N GLU A 44 -4.54 5.94 -0.26
CA GLU A 44 -3.43 6.89 -0.31
C GLU A 44 -2.08 6.18 -0.26
N GLU A 45 -1.88 5.28 0.71
CA GLU A 45 -0.66 4.47 0.83
C GLU A 45 -0.39 3.64 -0.44
N HIS A 46 -1.45 3.11 -1.06
CA HIS A 46 -1.33 2.39 -2.32
C HIS A 46 -0.85 3.29 -3.45
N LYS A 47 -1.42 4.49 -3.59
CA LYS A 47 -1.00 5.47 -4.59
C LYS A 47 0.45 5.88 -4.40
N GLU A 48 0.83 6.25 -3.18
CA GLU A 48 2.21 6.61 -2.84
C GLU A 48 3.19 5.48 -3.20
N ARG A 49 2.83 4.23 -2.90
CA ARG A 49 3.65 3.06 -3.25
C ARG A 49 3.81 2.90 -4.76
N ILE A 50 2.72 3.06 -5.51
CA ILE A 50 2.75 2.96 -6.98
C ILE A 50 3.58 4.11 -7.58
N ASP A 51 3.45 5.32 -7.04
CA ASP A 51 4.21 6.47 -7.49
C ASP A 51 5.71 6.30 -7.22
N ALA A 52 6.08 5.75 -6.05
CA ALA A 52 7.47 5.39 -5.75
C ALA A 52 8.03 4.35 -6.70
N ILE A 53 7.24 3.33 -7.08
CA ILE A 53 7.65 2.32 -8.08
C ILE A 53 7.85 2.99 -9.45
N ARG A 54 6.89 3.82 -9.88
CA ARG A 54 6.98 4.53 -11.17
C ARG A 54 8.21 5.44 -11.22
N ALA A 55 8.50 6.15 -10.14
CA ALA A 55 9.68 7.01 -10.04
C ALA A 55 10.99 6.20 -10.15
N LYS A 56 11.08 5.02 -9.50
CA LYS A 56 12.25 4.14 -9.62
C LYS A 56 12.43 3.60 -11.04
N VAL A 57 11.34 3.20 -11.69
CA VAL A 57 11.38 2.74 -13.09
C VAL A 57 11.84 3.87 -14.00
N GLN A 58 11.27 5.07 -13.84
CA GLN A 58 11.67 6.22 -14.65
C GLN A 58 13.15 6.58 -14.44
N ALA A 59 13.62 6.60 -13.18
CA ALA A 59 15.03 6.83 -12.89
C ALA A 59 15.96 5.79 -13.52
N SER A 60 15.52 4.53 -13.65
CA SER A 60 16.27 3.48 -14.35
C SER A 60 16.26 3.68 -15.86
N LEU A 61 15.16 4.18 -16.45
CA LEU A 61 15.08 4.46 -17.89
C LEU A 61 15.89 5.70 -18.29
N ASP A 62 15.98 6.68 -17.39
CA ASP A 62 16.76 7.91 -17.58
C ASP A 62 18.25 7.73 -17.23
N ASP A 63 18.64 6.54 -16.76
CA ASP A 63 20.02 6.24 -16.40
C ASP A 63 20.90 6.19 -17.66
N PRO A 64 21.92 7.04 -17.79
CA PRO A 64 22.76 7.09 -18.98
C PRO A 64 23.83 5.97 -19.00
N ARG A 65 23.93 5.16 -17.94
CA ARG A 65 24.89 4.05 -17.89
C ARG A 65 24.52 2.98 -18.93
N PRO A 66 25.51 2.32 -19.54
CA PRO A 66 25.24 1.26 -20.51
C PRO A 66 24.57 0.06 -19.84
N ASP A 67 23.78 -0.67 -20.63
CA ASP A 67 23.24 -1.97 -20.21
C ASP A 67 24.39 -2.94 -19.91
N LEU A 68 24.25 -3.70 -18.83
CA LEU A 68 25.20 -4.75 -18.46
C LEU A 68 24.75 -6.09 -19.04
N THR A 69 25.71 -6.86 -19.54
CA THR A 69 25.52 -8.28 -19.80
C THR A 69 25.44 -9.05 -18.48
N GLY A 70 24.88 -10.27 -18.51
CA GLY A 70 24.81 -11.12 -17.32
C GLY A 70 26.19 -11.40 -16.69
N ALA A 71 27.21 -11.62 -17.52
CA ALA A 71 28.56 -11.89 -17.04
C ALA A 71 29.20 -10.68 -16.35
N GLU A 72 28.97 -9.46 -16.87
CA GLU A 72 29.44 -8.22 -16.22
C GLU A 72 28.72 -7.96 -14.90
N MET A 73 27.43 -8.32 -14.82
CA MET A 73 26.67 -8.22 -13.57
C MET A 73 27.18 -9.21 -12.52
N ASP A 74 27.50 -10.44 -12.91
CA ASP A 74 28.03 -11.47 -12.00
C ASP A 74 29.39 -11.04 -11.41
N ASP A 75 30.32 -10.57 -12.25
CA ASP A 75 31.64 -10.05 -11.82
C ASP A 75 31.50 -8.86 -10.85
N TRP A 76 30.55 -7.97 -11.14
CA TRP A 76 30.27 -6.82 -10.27
C TRP A 76 29.69 -7.25 -8.91
N LEU A 77 28.80 -8.24 -8.88
CA LEU A 77 28.22 -8.77 -7.65
C LEU A 77 29.27 -9.48 -6.78
N GLU A 78 30.18 -10.24 -7.38
CA GLU A 78 31.31 -10.86 -6.68
C GLU A 78 32.22 -9.80 -6.04
N THR A 79 32.50 -8.72 -6.76
CA THR A 79 33.29 -7.59 -6.24
C THR A 79 32.63 -6.95 -5.03
N LEU A 80 31.32 -6.64 -5.10
CA LEU A 80 30.57 -6.08 -3.97
C LEU A 80 30.55 -6.99 -2.73
N PHE A 81 30.38 -8.29 -2.94
CA PHE A 81 30.33 -9.25 -1.84
C PHE A 81 31.67 -9.33 -1.11
N ASN A 82 32.77 -9.31 -1.85
CA ASN A 82 34.12 -9.34 -1.30
C ASN A 82 34.47 -8.06 -0.51
N GLU A 83 34.02 -6.89 -0.97
CA GLU A 83 34.22 -5.61 -0.27
C GLU A 83 33.41 -5.51 1.03
N SER A 84 32.17 -6.03 1.03
CA SER A 84 31.31 -6.02 2.21
C SER A 84 31.74 -7.01 3.30
N SER A 85 32.43 -8.09 2.93
CA SER A 85 32.94 -9.11 3.86
C SER A 85 34.24 -8.70 4.59
N GLN A 86 34.87 -7.58 4.19
CA GLN A 86 36.10 -7.06 4.82
C GLN A 86 35.85 -5.91 5.82
N ARG A 87 34.59 -5.50 6.02
CA ARG A 87 34.17 -4.52 7.06
C ARG A 87 33.58 -5.22 8.28
#